data_AF-A0A7Y1TW17-F1
#
_entry.id   AF-A0A7Y1TW17-F1
#
_cell.length_a   1.000
_cell.length_b   1.000
_cell.length_c   1.000
_cell.angle_alpha   90.00
_cell.angle_beta   90.00
_cell.angle_gamma   90.00
#
_symmetry.space_group_name_H-M   'P 1'
#
loop_
_entity.id
_entity.type
_entity.pdbx_description
1 polymer ?
#
loop_
_entity_poly.entity_id
_entity_poly.type
_entity_poly.pdbx_seq_one_letter_code
_entity_poly.pdbx_strand_id
1 'polypeptide(L)'
;GILLFVGFAVMLGIARLPRNVTWVHLAGVSFACGIGFTMSLFIAGLAFEHGSGDYFNGDRLGILGGSVLSAVAAFAILQFSLPAAKASEQRQ
;
A
#
# COMPACT_ATOMS: atom_id res chain seq x y z
N GLY A 1 3.76 -7.56 0.99
CA GLY A 1 3.05 -8.72 0.39
C GLY A 1 2.99 -8.65 -1.13
N ILE A 2 2.41 -7.60 -1.68
CA ILE A 2 2.10 -7.48 -3.12
C ILE A 2 3.32 -7.68 -4.03
N LEU A 3 4.46 -7.01 -3.77
CA LEU A 3 5.70 -7.19 -4.54
C LEU A 3 6.17 -8.65 -4.60
N LEU A 4 6.07 -9.36 -3.48
CA LEU A 4 6.47 -10.77 -3.39
C LEU A 4 5.54 -11.65 -4.21
N PHE A 5 4.22 -11.44 -4.11
CA PHE A 5 3.23 -12.18 -4.87
C PHE A 5 3.35 -11.92 -6.38
N VAL A 6 3.54 -10.67 -6.79
CA VAL A 6 3.72 -10.33 -8.20
C VAL A 6 5.05 -10.89 -8.72
N GLY A 7 6.13 -10.80 -7.94
CA GLY A 7 7.41 -11.41 -8.29
C GLY A 7 7.28 -12.92 -8.50
N PHE A 8 6.56 -13.61 -7.61
CA PHE A 8 6.30 -15.04 -7.73
C PHE A 8 5.43 -15.38 -8.95
N ALA A 9 4.37 -14.60 -9.21
CA ALA A 9 3.52 -14.77 -10.38
C ALA A 9 4.25 -14.53 -11.70
N VAL A 10 5.18 -13.58 -11.74
CA VAL A 10 6.05 -13.33 -12.89
C VAL A 10 7.06 -14.46 -13.07
N MET A 11 7.63 -14.97 -11.97
CA MET A 11 8.59 -16.08 -12.02
C MET A 11 7.96 -17.39 -12.50
N LEU A 12 6.71 -17.66 -12.12
CA LEU A 12 5.91 -18.79 -12.61
C LEU A 12 5.37 -18.60 -14.03
N GLY A 13 5.58 -17.43 -14.66
CA GLY A 13 5.08 -17.12 -15.99
C GLY A 13 3.57 -16.88 -16.08
N ILE A 14 2.87 -16.78 -14.93
CA ILE A 14 1.42 -16.56 -14.83
C ILE A 14 1.08 -15.10 -15.17
N ALA A 15 1.95 -14.15 -14.80
CA ALA A 15 1.78 -12.73 -15.07
C ALA A 15 2.98 -12.18 -15.87
N ARG A 16 2.74 -11.22 -16.77
CA ARG A 16 3.79 -10.48 -17.48
C ARG A 16 3.65 -8.99 -17.22
N LEU A 17 4.77 -8.33 -16.97
CA LEU A 17 4.80 -6.88 -16.82
C LEU A 17 4.57 -6.22 -18.19
N PRO A 18 3.58 -5.31 -18.34
CA PRO A 18 3.34 -4.62 -19.60
C PRO A 18 4.50 -3.66 -19.91
N ARG A 19 4.70 -3.37 -21.20
CA ARG A 19 5.90 -2.72 -21.77
C ARG A 19 6.19 -1.31 -21.22
N ASN A 20 5.22 -0.71 -20.56
CA ASN A 20 5.19 0.65 -20.01
C ASN A 20 5.15 0.68 -18.47
N VAL A 21 5.23 -0.47 -17.79
CA VAL A 21 5.26 -0.56 -16.34
C VAL A 21 6.60 -1.12 -15.90
N THR A 22 7.29 -0.37 -15.03
CA THR A 22 8.56 -0.76 -14.43
C THR A 22 8.34 -1.34 -13.04
N TRP A 23 9.32 -2.11 -12.54
CA TRP A 23 9.30 -2.64 -11.16
C TRP A 23 9.16 -1.54 -10.09
N VAL A 24 9.62 -0.31 -10.39
CA VAL A 24 9.51 0.86 -9.52
C VAL A 24 8.05 1.34 -9.41
N HIS A 25 7.29 1.36 -10.51
CA HIS A 25 5.85 1.65 -10.47
C HIS A 25 5.11 0.64 -9.60
N LEU A 26 5.44 -0.66 -9.77
CA LEU A 26 4.82 -1.73 -9.00
C LEU A 26 5.15 -1.62 -7.50
N ALA A 27 6.39 -1.22 -7.17
CA ALA A 27 6.77 -0.92 -5.80
C ALA A 27 5.93 0.25 -5.25
N GLY A 28 5.81 1.36 -5.98
CA GLY A 28 5.00 2.51 -5.57
C GLY A 28 3.53 2.16 -5.31
N VAL A 29 2.90 1.44 -6.23
CA VAL A 29 1.50 0.97 -6.07
C VAL A 29 1.36 0.00 -4.91
N SER A 30 2.36 -0.86 -4.67
CA SER A 30 2.32 -1.80 -3.53
C SER A 30 2.35 -1.10 -2.17
N PHE A 31 3.11 0.00 -2.03
CA PHE A 31 3.11 0.83 -0.82
C PHE A 31 1.81 1.62 -0.68
N ALA A 32 1.23 2.11 -1.79
CA ALA A 32 -0.07 2.79 -1.77
C ALA A 32 -1.21 1.85 -1.34
N CYS A 33 -1.19 0.59 -1.78
CA CYS A 33 -2.16 -0.42 -1.37
C CYS A 33 -2.04 -0.78 0.14
N GLY A 34 -0.87 -0.55 0.75
CA GLY A 34 -0.67 -0.71 2.19
C GLY A 34 -1.27 0.38 3.06
N ILE A 35 -1.87 1.43 2.48
CA ILE A 35 -2.51 2.53 3.22
C ILE A 35 -3.88 2.04 3.72
N GLY A 36 -3.88 1.45 4.91
CA GLY A 36 -5.05 0.78 5.50
C GLY A 36 -5.85 1.60 6.51
N PHE A 37 -5.49 2.86 6.77
CA PHE A 37 -5.97 3.70 7.88
C PHE A 37 -7.37 3.34 8.42
N THR A 38 -8.43 3.49 7.62
CA THR A 38 -9.82 3.28 8.05
C THR A 38 -10.16 1.82 8.31
N MET A 39 -9.68 0.90 7.46
CA MET A 39 -9.94 -0.55 7.63
C MET A 39 -9.13 -1.13 8.78
N SER A 40 -7.89 -0.69 8.96
CA SER A 40 -7.05 -1.08 10.10
C SER A 40 -7.59 -0.55 11.42
N LEU A 41 -8.08 0.69 11.48
CA LEU A 41 -8.73 1.23 12.69
C LEU A 41 -10.00 0.47 13.06
N PHE A 42 -10.77 0.02 12.05
CA PHE A 42 -11.94 -0.81 12.28
C PHE A 42 -11.56 -2.19 12.83
N ILE A 43 -10.56 -2.84 12.25
CA ILE A 43 -10.03 -4.12 12.73
C ILE A 43 -9.49 -4.00 14.16
N ALA A 44 -8.74 -2.94 14.46
CA ALA A 44 -8.26 -2.69 15.83
C ALA A 44 -9.41 -2.45 16.80
N GLY A 45 -10.46 -1.74 16.36
CA GLY A 45 -11.69 -1.58 17.13
C GLY A 45 -12.33 -2.92 17.49
N LEU A 46 -12.48 -3.83 16.53
CA LEU A 46 -13.03 -5.16 16.74
C LEU A 46 -12.11 -6.08 17.56
N ALA A 47 -10.81 -5.98 17.37
CA ALA A 47 -9.82 -6.84 18.04
C ALA A 47 -9.71 -6.55 19.55
N PHE A 48 -9.98 -5.31 19.96
CA PHE A 48 -9.82 -4.86 21.34
C PHE A 48 -11.13 -4.40 21.99
N GLU A 49 -12.29 -4.63 21.37
CA GLU A 49 -13.61 -4.25 21.89
C GLU A 49 -13.93 -4.88 23.27
N HIS A 50 -13.29 -6.00 23.61
CA HIS A 50 -13.46 -6.73 24.88
C HIS A 50 -12.27 -6.60 25.86
N GLY A 51 -11.23 -5.83 25.51
CA GLY A 51 -10.01 -5.70 26.31
C GLY A 51 -9.92 -4.35 27.02
N SER A 52 -10.36 -4.29 28.28
CA SER A 52 -10.20 -3.16 29.18
C SER A 52 -8.73 -2.94 29.56
N GLY A 53 -7.96 -2.33 28.66
CA GLY A 53 -6.57 -1.95 28.93
C GLY A 53 -6.10 -0.82 28.02
N ASP A 54 -5.17 -0.01 28.53
CA ASP A 54 -4.56 1.20 27.91
C ASP A 54 -3.99 1.02 26.48
N TYR A 55 -4.00 -0.19 25.92
CA TYR A 55 -3.52 -0.52 24.58
C TYR A 55 -4.36 0.10 23.45
N PHE A 56 -5.59 0.53 23.75
CA PHE A 56 -6.50 1.15 22.77
C PHE A 56 -5.94 2.42 22.12
N ASN A 57 -5.13 3.17 22.86
CA ASN A 57 -4.48 4.39 22.37
C ASN A 57 -3.21 4.08 21.54
N GLY A 58 -2.46 3.04 21.93
CA GLY A 58 -1.23 2.61 21.24
C GLY A 58 -1.50 2.08 19.84
N ASP A 59 -2.56 1.29 19.66
CA ASP A 59 -2.91 0.68 18.38
C ASP A 59 -3.28 1.71 17.32
N ARG A 60 -4.06 2.73 17.70
CA ARG A 60 -4.46 3.83 16.81
C ARG A 60 -3.25 4.64 16.36
N LEU A 61 -2.34 4.94 17.29
CA LEU A 61 -1.09 5.65 16.99
C LEU A 61 -0.18 4.83 16.08
N GLY A 62 -0.10 3.51 16.28
CA GLY A 62 0.63 2.60 15.40
C GLY A 62 0.05 2.57 13.98
N ILE A 63 -1.27 2.46 13.85
CA ILE A 63 -1.97 2.43 12.54
C ILE A 63 -1.81 3.77 11.81
N LEU A 64 -1.97 4.88 12.53
CA LEU A 64 -1.75 6.23 12.01
C LEU A 64 -0.31 6.42 11.56
N GLY A 65 0.66 6.13 12.43
CA GLY A 65 2.08 6.26 12.15
C GLY A 65 2.54 5.39 10.98
N GLY A 66 2.12 4.12 10.96
CA GLY A 66 2.40 3.19 9.87
C GLY A 66 1.77 3.61 8.55
N SER A 67 0.52 4.09 8.57
CA SER A 67 -0.16 4.59 7.36
C SER A 67 0.51 5.83 6.80
N VAL A 68 0.94 6.78 7.66
CA VAL A 68 1.68 7.97 7.24
C VAL A 68 3.03 7.59 6.66
N LEU A 69 3.79 6.69 7.31
CA LEU A 69 5.07 6.21 6.78
C LEU A 69 4.88 5.51 5.42
N SER A 70 3.86 4.68 5.28
CA SER A 70 3.54 4.02 4.00
C SER A 70 3.13 5.03 2.93
N ALA A 71 2.37 6.07 3.28
CA ALA A 71 1.97 7.13 2.36
C ALA A 71 3.16 7.97 1.90
N VAL A 72 4.06 8.35 2.82
CA VAL A 72 5.30 9.07 2.49
C VAL A 72 6.20 8.22 1.60
N ALA A 73 6.39 6.94 1.93
CA ALA A 73 7.18 6.03 1.11
C ALA A 73 6.55 5.82 -0.27
N ALA A 74 5.24 5.59 -0.36
CA ALA A 74 4.51 5.47 -1.62
C ALA A 74 4.65 6.74 -2.47
N PHE A 75 4.46 7.91 -1.87
CA PHE A 75 4.59 9.20 -2.55
C PHE A 75 6.02 9.43 -3.03
N ALA A 76 7.02 9.15 -2.20
CA ALA A 76 8.43 9.29 -2.55
C ALA A 76 8.83 8.33 -3.69
N ILE A 77 8.32 7.11 -3.71
CA ILE A 77 8.63 6.16 -4.79
C ILE A 77 7.90 6.54 -6.07
N LEU A 78 6.63 6.96 -5.97
CA LEU A 78 5.84 7.39 -7.12
C LEU A 78 6.39 8.67 -7.75
N GLN A 79 6.81 9.69 -6.97
CA GLN A 79 7.39 10.92 -7.53
C GLN A 79 8.70 10.64 -8.31
N PHE A 80 9.50 9.65 -7.90
CA PHE A 80 10.72 9.28 -8.64
C PHE A 80 10.42 8.37 -9.84
N SER A 81 9.33 7.61 -9.79
CA SER A 81 8.94 6.68 -10.85
C SER A 81 8.07 7.31 -11.94
N LEU A 82 7.33 8.37 -11.63
CA LEU A 82 6.49 9.10 -12.57
C LEU A 82 7.27 10.27 -13.19
N PRO A 83 7.71 10.20 -14.46
CA PRO A 83 7.75 11.41 -15.27
C PRO A 83 6.29 11.87 -15.42
N ALA A 84 5.95 13.02 -14.79
CA ALA A 84 4.65 13.70 -14.81
C ALA A 84 3.54 12.87 -15.46
N ALA A 85 2.74 12.15 -14.66
CA ALA A 85 1.63 11.36 -15.16
C ALA A 85 0.85 12.17 -16.20
N LYS A 86 1.03 11.83 -17.48
CA LYS A 86 0.00 12.08 -18.46
C LYS A 86 -1.17 11.24 -18.01
N ALA A 87 -2.10 11.89 -17.32
CA ALA A 87 -3.46 11.44 -17.15
C ALA A 87 -4.12 11.34 -18.53
N SER A 88 -3.76 10.28 -19.24
CA SER A 88 -4.41 9.76 -20.45
C SER A 88 -4.31 8.25 -20.23
N GLU A 89 -5.34 7.53 -19.84
CA GLU A 89 -6.67 7.39 -20.43
C GLU A 89 -7.38 6.44 -19.44
N GLN A 90 -8.61 6.65 -19.01
CA GLN A 90 -9.76 5.97 -19.63
C GLN A 90 -11.04 6.62 -19.08
N ARG A 91 -11.52 7.64 -19.79
CA ARG A 91 -12.95 7.83 -19.98
C ARG A 91 -13.23 7.13 -21.31
N GLN A 92 -13.63 5.85 -21.25
CA GLN A 92 -14.48 5.27 -22.29
C GLN A 92 -15.91 5.33 -21.78
#